data_AF-A0A392UG52-F1
#
_entry.id   AF-A0A392UG52-F1
#
_cell.length_a   1.000
_cell.length_b   1.000
_cell.length_c   1.000
_cell.angle_alpha   90.00
_cell.angle_beta   90.00
_cell.angle_gamma   90.00
#
_symmetry.space_group_name_H-M   'P 1'
#
loop_
_entity.id
_entity.type
_entity.pdbx_description
1 polymer ?
#
loop_
_entity_poly.entity_id
_entity_poly.type
_entity_poly.pdbx_seq_one_letter_code
_entity_poly.pdbx_strand_id
1 'polypeptide(L)' 'MSLLATEFAMKDLGPLSYFLGIDVSRHPSGIFLSQSTYASEIIDRAGMASCKPSATPVDTKLKLSTSSGTPYE' A
#
# COMPACT_ATOMS: atom_id res chain seq x y z
N MET A 1 21.33 -11.20 -6.26
CA MET A 1 21.43 -10.65 -4.88
C MET A 1 22.86 -10.51 -4.35
N SER A 2 23.92 -11.04 -4.99
CA SER A 2 25.26 -10.97 -4.39
C SER A 2 25.96 -9.61 -4.49
N LEU A 3 25.82 -8.86 -5.60
CA LEU A 3 26.51 -7.57 -5.79
C LEU A 3 26.15 -6.50 -4.74
N LEU A 4 24.87 -6.39 -4.37
CA LEU A 4 24.42 -5.42 -3.35
C LEU A 4 24.86 -5.83 -1.93
N ALA A 5 24.97 -7.13 -1.65
CA ALA A 5 25.38 -7.63 -0.34
C ALA A 5 26.90 -7.44 -0.11
N THR A 6 27.68 -7.27 -1.18
CA THR A 6 29.11 -6.99 -1.10
C THR A 6 29.38 -5.54 -0.65
N GLU A 7 28.60 -4.59 -1.15
CA GLU A 7 28.77 -3.16 -0.88
C GLU A 7 27.94 -2.67 0.33
N PHE A 8 26.83 -3.35 0.65
CA PHE A 8 25.93 -2.97 1.73
C PHE A 8 25.71 -4.12 2.70
N ALA A 9 25.74 -3.82 4.00
CA ALA A 9 25.36 -4.75 5.05
C ALA A 9 23.86 -5.07 4.95
N MET A 10 23.52 -6.07 4.13
CA MET A 10 22.16 -6.53 3.95
C MET A 10 21.81 -7.59 5.01
N LYS A 11 20.71 -7.34 5.73
CA LYS A 11 20.11 -8.31 6.62
C LYS A 11 18.83 -8.83 5.98
N ASP A 12 18.72 -10.15 5.83
CA ASP A 12 17.45 -10.76 5.48
C ASP A 12 16.51 -10.68 6.69
N LEU A 13 15.38 -10.00 6.49
CA LEU A 13 14.33 -9.86 7.50
C LEU A 13 13.19 -10.86 7.27
N GLY A 14 13.35 -11.75 6.29
CA GLY A 14 12.33 -12.67 5.86
C GLY A 14 11.30 -12.02 4.93
N PRO A 15 10.14 -12.67 4.74
CA PRO A 15 9.11 -12.20 3.83
C PRO A 15 8.56 -10.84 4.24
N LEU A 16 8.45 -9.92 3.28
CA LEU A 16 7.80 -8.61 3.47
C LEU A 16 6.40 -8.78 4.08
N SER A 17 6.17 -8.13 5.22
CA SER A 17 4.90 -8.13 5.96
C SER A 17 4.27 -6.74 6.06
N TYR A 18 5.08 -5.68 6.14
CA TYR A 18 4.61 -4.31 6.16
C TYR A 18 5.63 -3.36 5.52
N PHE A 19 5.20 -2.48 4.62
CA PHE A 19 6.07 -1.46 4.03
C PHE A 19 5.29 -0.24 3.55
N LEU A 20 5.74 0.96 3.94
CA LEU A 20 5.14 2.24 3.54
C LEU A 20 3.61 2.31 3.72
N GLY A 21 3.10 1.75 4.82
CA GLY A 21 1.66 1.75 5.08
C GLY A 21 0.89 0.59 4.45
N ILE A 22 1.59 -0.34 3.76
CA ILE A 22 0.99 -1.50 3.11
C ILE A 22 1.29 -2.76 3.92
N ASP A 23 0.25 -3.37 4.47
CA ASP A 23 0.25 -4.72 5.01
C ASP A 23 0.26 -5.75 3.88
N VAL A 24 1.09 -6.77 4.02
CA VAL A 24 1.30 -7.83 3.03
C VAL A 24 0.93 -9.18 3.66
N SER A 25 -0.19 -9.74 3.24
CA SER A 25 -0.68 -11.06 3.68
C SER A 25 -0.53 -12.09 2.57
N ARG A 26 0.34 -13.08 2.80
CA ARG A 26 0.61 -14.15 1.83
C ARG A 26 -0.35 -15.31 2.04
N HIS A 27 -0.98 -15.75 0.96
CA HIS A 27 -1.91 -16.87 0.92
C HIS A 27 -1.41 -17.89 -0.13
N PRO A 28 -1.85 -19.16 -0.07
CA PRO A 28 -1.47 -20.16 -1.08
C PRO A 28 -1.84 -19.76 -2.52
N SER A 29 -2.88 -18.96 -2.68
CA SER A 29 -3.36 -18.46 -3.98
C SER A 29 -2.70 -17.17 -4.46
N GLY A 30 -1.89 -16.51 -3.63
CA GLY A 30 -1.26 -15.24 -3.99
C GLY A 30 -0.97 -14.31 -2.81
N ILE A 31 -0.82 -13.02 -3.11
CA ILE A 31 -0.50 -11.98 -2.13
C ILE A 31 -1.69 -11.03 -2.02
N PHE A 32 -2.11 -10.75 -0.80
CA PHE A 32 -3.10 -9.72 -0.49
C PHE A 32 -2.38 -8.51 0.09
N LEU A 33 -2.64 -7.34 -0.48
CA LEU A 33 -2.09 -6.07 -0.04
C LEU A 33 -3.21 -5.22 0.56
N SER A 34 -3.00 -4.69 1.76
CA SER A 34 -3.97 -3.82 2.44
C SER A 34 -3.31 -2.54 2.92
N GLN A 35 -4.02 -1.42 2.86
CA GLN A 35 -3.65 -0.17 3.53
C GLN A 35 -4.62 0.19 4.66
N SER A 36 -5.46 -0.76 5.11
CA SER A 36 -6.47 -0.51 6.13
C SER A 36 -5.87 0.07 7.40
N THR A 37 -4.76 -0.49 7.87
CA THR A 37 -4.06 -0.04 9.09
C THR A 37 -3.56 1.39 8.91
N TYR A 38 -2.90 1.68 7.80
CA TYR A 38 -2.39 3.02 7.51
C TYR A 38 -3.50 4.06 7.35
N ALA A 39 -4.62 3.69 6.71
CA ALA A 39 -5.79 4.56 6.61
C ALA A 39 -6.36 4.88 8.00
N SER A 40 -6.46 3.90 8.90
CA SER A 40 -6.86 4.12 10.29
C SER A 40 -5.88 5.04 11.02
N GLU A 41 -4.58 4.83 10.89
CA GLU A 41 -3.56 5.70 11.48
C GLU A 41 -3.66 7.15 11.00
N ILE A 42 -3.99 7.39 9.73
CA ILE A 42 -4.24 8.74 9.20
C ILE A 42 -5.44 9.38 9.90
N ILE A 43 -6.55 8.64 10.02
CA ILE A 43 -7.78 9.12 10.68
C ILE A 43 -7.51 9.44 12.16
N ASP A 44 -6.78 8.57 12.85
CA ASP A 44 -6.40 8.77 14.25
C ASP A 44 -5.50 10.00 14.40
N ARG A 45 -4.48 10.14 13.55
CA ARG A 45 -3.57 11.29 13.54
C ARG A 45 -4.29 12.61 13.25
N ALA A 46 -5.35 12.57 12.45
CA ALA A 46 -6.19 13.74 12.18
C ALA A 46 -7.16 14.06 13.33
N GLY A 47 -7.22 13.23 14.39
CA GLY A 47 -8.19 13.38 15.48
C GLY A 47 -9.63 13.06 15.03
N MET A 48 -9.78 12.27 13.97
CA MET A 48 -11.07 12.02 13.30
C MET A 48 -11.68 10.66 13.64
N ALA A 49 -11.05 9.87 14.51
CA ALA A 49 -11.52 8.53 14.89
C ALA A 49 -12.97 8.48 15.40
N SER A 50 -13.41 9.53 16.10
CA SER A 50 -14.77 9.67 16.64
C SER A 50 -15.67 10.59 15.80
N CYS A 51 -15.22 11.05 14.64
CA CYS A 51 -16.05 11.88 13.77
C CYS A 51 -17.22 11.05 13.23
N LYS A 52 -18.38 11.71 13.05
CA LYS A 52 -19.50 11.07 12.36
C LYS A 52 -19.07 10.71 10.93
N PRO A 53 -19.32 9.48 10.47
CA PRO A 53 -19.07 9.14 9.07
C PRO A 53 -19.93 10.06 8.20
N SER A 54 -19.28 10.75 7.28
CA SER A 54 -19.96 11.50 6.24
C SER A 54 -19.86 10.70 4.95
N ALA A 55 -20.95 10.64 4.20
CA ALA A 55 -20.90 10.13 2.83
C ALA A 55 -20.16 11.16 1.97
N THR A 56 -18.83 11.18 2.04
CA THR A 56 -18.01 11.73 0.96
C THR A 56 -17.92 10.62 -0.09
N PRO A 57 -18.66 10.70 -1.21
CA PRO A 57 -18.53 9.71 -2.25
C PRO A 57 -17.15 9.90 -2.84
N VAL A 58 -16.22 8.98 -2.54
CA VAL A 58 -15.10 8.77 -3.45
C VAL A 58 -15.73 8.42 -4.79
N ASP A 59 -15.28 9.06 -5.87
CA ASP A 59 -15.77 8.75 -7.21
C ASP A 59 -15.47 7.28 -7.49
N THR A 60 -16.50 6.42 -7.39
CA THR A 60 -16.39 4.98 -7.60
C THR A 60 -16.18 4.64 -9.08
N LYS A 61 -16.30 5.63 -9.97
CA LYS A 61 -15.94 5.48 -11.37
C LYS A 61 -14.42 5.49 -11.45
N LEU A 62 -13.86 4.31 -11.70
CA LEU A 62 -12.46 4.14 -12.05
C LEU A 62 -12.15 5.04 -13.26
N LYS A 63 -11.43 6.15 -13.06
CA LYS A 63 -10.91 7.00 -14.16
C LYS A 63 -9.62 6.44 -14.77
N LEU A 64 -9.29 5.19 -14.48
CA LEU A 64 -8.18 4.48 -15.07
C LEU A 64 -8.72 3.72 -16.29
N SER A 65 -8.65 4.34 -17.47
CA SER A 65 -8.84 3.58 -18.69
C SER A 65 -7.50 2.93 -19.06
N THR A 66 -7.51 1.62 -19.30
CA THR A 66 -6.33 0.86 -19.77
C THR A 66 -5.85 1.32 -21.15
N SER A 67 -6.66 2.12 -21.86
CA SER A 67 -6.41 2.64 -23.20
C SER A 67 -6.05 4.13 -23.24
N SER A 68 -6.03 4.84 -22.11
CA SER A 68 -5.70 6.28 -22.07
C SER A 68 -4.33 6.51 -21.47
N GLY A 69 -3.34 6.60 -22.34
CA GLY A 69 -2.00 7.09 -22.05
C GLY A 69 -1.20 7.05 -23.34
N THR A 70 -0.59 8.16 -23.74
CA THR A 70 0.48 8.10 -24.74
C THR A 70 1.67 7.39 -24.10
N PRO A 71 2.25 6.35 -24.72
CA PRO A 71 3.54 5.84 -24.29
C PRO A 71 4.51 7.02 -24.21
N TYR A 72 5.15 7.21 -23.07
CA TYR A 72 6.31 8.09 -23.01
C TYR A 72 7.50 7.28 -23.56
N GLU A 73 8.24 7.86 -24.50
CA GLU A 73 9.57 7.36 -24.87
C GLU A 73 10.64 7.92 -23.93
#